data_AF-A0AAV3JRL9-F1
#
_entry.id   AF-A0AAV3JRL9-F1
#
_cell.length_a   1.000
_cell.length_b   1.000
_cell.length_c   1.000
_cell.angle_alpha   90.00
_cell.angle_beta   90.00
_cell.angle_gamma   90.00
#
_symmetry.space_group_name_H-M   'P 1'
#
loop_
_entity.id
_entity.type
_entity.pdbx_description
1 polymer ?
#
loop_
_entity_poly.entity_id
_entity_poly.type
_entity_poly.pdbx_seq_one_letter_code
_entity_poly.pdbx_strand_id
1 'polypeptide(L)'
;AIAGRTMHTFHTEGAGGGHAPDIIKVAGEHNILPASTNPTIPFTVNTEAEHMDMLMVCHHLDKSIKEDVQFADSRIRPQTIAAEDTLHDMGIFSITSSDSQAMGRVGEVITRTWQTADKNKKEFGRLKEEKGDNDNFRIKRYLSKYTINPAIAHGISEYVGSVEVGKVADLVLWSPAFFGVKPNMIIKGGFIALSQMGDANASIPTPQPVYYREMFAHHGKAKYDANITFVSQAAYDKGIKEELGLERQVLPVKNCRNITKKDMQFNDTTAHIEVNPETYHVFVDGKEVTSKPATKVSLAQLFSIF
;
A
#
# COMPACT_ATOMS: atom_id res chain seq x y z
N ALA A 1 9.65 -22.10 -11.94
CA ALA A 1 8.76 -22.34 -10.79
C ALA A 1 7.36 -21.74 -10.97
N ILE A 2 7.21 -20.44 -11.25
CA ILE A 2 5.89 -19.76 -11.33
C ILE A 2 5.04 -20.28 -12.51
N ALA A 3 5.65 -20.55 -13.66
CA ALA A 3 5.01 -21.17 -14.83
C ALA A 3 3.73 -20.43 -15.30
N GLY A 4 3.79 -19.09 -15.38
CA GLY A 4 2.69 -18.24 -15.87
C GLY A 4 1.47 -18.15 -14.96
N ARG A 5 1.49 -18.79 -13.78
CA ARG A 5 0.38 -18.74 -12.83
C ARG A 5 0.31 -17.38 -12.14
N THR A 6 -0.91 -16.90 -11.88
CA THR A 6 -1.14 -15.66 -11.11
C THR A 6 -0.42 -15.70 -9.77
N MET A 7 0.31 -14.63 -9.45
CA MET A 7 1.02 -14.49 -8.19
C MET A 7 1.07 -13.02 -7.76
N HIS A 8 0.79 -12.78 -6.47
CA HIS A 8 1.02 -11.49 -5.83
C HIS A 8 2.44 -11.48 -5.28
N THR A 9 3.28 -10.55 -5.73
CA THR A 9 4.62 -10.33 -5.17
C THR A 9 4.57 -9.18 -4.17
N PHE A 10 4.89 -9.49 -2.91
CA PHE A 10 5.09 -8.46 -1.88
C PHE A 10 6.40 -7.71 -2.11
N HIS A 11 6.48 -6.47 -1.59
CA HIS A 11 7.66 -5.59 -1.61
C HIS A 11 8.55 -5.80 -2.84
N THR A 12 7.94 -5.66 -4.02
CA THR A 12 8.49 -6.16 -5.29
C THR A 12 9.78 -5.43 -5.69
N GLU A 13 10.02 -4.23 -5.16
CA GLU A 13 11.29 -3.51 -5.30
C GLU A 13 12.48 -4.29 -4.70
N GLY A 14 12.26 -4.97 -3.58
CA GLY A 14 13.20 -5.95 -3.01
C GLY A 14 13.88 -5.58 -1.69
N ALA A 15 13.80 -4.34 -1.20
CA ALA A 15 14.35 -3.97 0.12
C ALA A 15 13.67 -4.79 1.24
N GLY A 16 12.34 -4.91 1.18
CA GLY A 16 11.56 -5.77 2.07
C GLY A 16 11.86 -7.27 1.93
N GLY A 17 12.43 -7.70 0.79
CA GLY A 17 12.89 -9.06 0.54
C GLY A 17 12.67 -9.54 -0.90
N GLY A 18 13.61 -10.32 -1.42
CA GLY A 18 13.52 -10.89 -2.77
C GLY A 18 14.88 -11.29 -3.32
N HIS A 19 14.90 -11.81 -4.55
CA HIS A 19 16.15 -12.05 -5.27
C HIS A 19 16.94 -10.75 -5.43
N ALA A 20 18.18 -10.73 -4.93
CA ALA A 20 19.08 -9.60 -5.06
C ALA A 20 19.90 -9.70 -6.36
N PRO A 21 20.03 -8.61 -7.15
CA PRO A 21 19.45 -7.28 -6.96
C PRO A 21 18.13 -7.06 -7.74
N ASP A 22 17.59 -8.10 -8.39
CA ASP A 22 16.74 -7.93 -9.57
C ASP A 22 15.30 -8.45 -9.46
N ILE A 23 14.81 -8.71 -8.23
CA ILE A 23 13.41 -9.09 -8.02
C ILE A 23 12.41 -8.10 -8.65
N ILE A 24 12.74 -6.81 -8.71
CA ILE A 24 11.90 -5.76 -9.32
C ILE A 24 11.50 -6.04 -10.78
N LYS A 25 12.27 -6.88 -11.50
CA LYS A 25 11.96 -7.28 -12.88
C LYS A 25 10.57 -7.90 -13.00
N VAL A 26 10.14 -8.65 -11.99
CA VAL A 26 8.84 -9.36 -12.02
C VAL A 26 7.65 -8.40 -12.06
N ALA A 27 7.83 -7.12 -11.73
CA ALA A 27 6.75 -6.12 -11.81
C ALA A 27 6.26 -5.89 -13.25
N GLY A 28 7.11 -6.16 -14.24
CA GLY A 28 6.79 -6.04 -15.66
C GLY A 28 5.95 -7.20 -16.22
N GLU A 29 5.88 -8.32 -15.50
CA GLU A 29 5.29 -9.58 -15.96
C GLU A 29 3.76 -9.57 -15.96
N HIS A 30 3.16 -10.22 -16.95
CA HIS A 30 1.70 -10.22 -17.13
C HIS A 30 0.95 -10.94 -16.00
N ASN A 31 1.47 -12.06 -15.49
CA ASN A 31 0.81 -12.86 -14.46
C ASN A 31 1.16 -12.44 -13.02
N ILE A 32 1.88 -11.33 -12.85
CA ILE A 32 2.31 -10.83 -11.55
C ILE A 32 1.46 -9.63 -11.15
N LEU A 33 1.04 -9.61 -9.88
CA LEU A 33 0.34 -8.49 -9.25
C LEU A 33 1.34 -7.83 -8.27
N PRO A 34 2.12 -6.83 -8.70
CA PRO A 34 3.21 -6.28 -7.90
C PRO A 34 2.72 -5.28 -6.85
N ALA A 35 3.16 -5.48 -5.61
CA ALA A 35 2.96 -4.56 -4.49
C ALA A 35 4.26 -3.99 -3.95
N SER A 36 4.17 -2.77 -3.42
CA SER A 36 5.19 -2.16 -2.56
C SER A 36 4.78 -2.23 -1.09
N THR A 37 5.78 -2.24 -0.22
CA THR A 37 5.62 -1.93 1.19
C THR A 37 6.06 -0.49 1.43
N ASN A 38 5.56 0.13 2.49
CA ASN A 38 5.55 1.59 2.55
C ASN A 38 6.81 2.32 3.04
N PRO A 39 7.87 1.68 3.59
CA PRO A 39 9.03 2.45 4.03
C PRO A 39 9.90 3.03 2.90
N THR A 40 9.90 2.42 1.73
CA THR A 40 10.70 2.84 0.57
C THR A 40 10.03 3.93 -0.27
N ILE A 41 8.71 4.10 -0.13
CA ILE A 41 7.91 5.01 -0.96
C ILE A 41 7.39 6.24 -0.18
N PRO A 42 7.71 7.48 -0.59
CA PRO A 42 8.67 7.82 -1.63
C PRO A 42 10.13 7.67 -1.18
N PHE A 43 11.04 7.62 -2.15
CA PHE A 43 12.47 7.74 -1.91
C PHE A 43 12.83 9.13 -1.38
N THR A 44 13.44 9.18 -0.19
CA THR A 44 13.87 10.40 0.52
C THR A 44 15.35 10.33 0.91
N VAL A 45 15.91 11.47 1.32
CA VAL A 45 17.33 11.57 1.73
C VAL A 45 17.71 10.69 2.93
N ASN A 46 16.74 10.24 3.74
CA ASN A 46 17.01 9.37 4.89
C ASN A 46 16.70 7.89 4.59
N THR A 47 16.11 7.57 3.44
CA THR A 47 15.58 6.23 3.16
C THR A 47 16.68 5.17 3.20
N GLU A 48 17.79 5.38 2.48
CA GLU A 48 18.89 4.42 2.43
C GLU A 48 19.51 4.16 3.80
N ALA A 49 19.89 5.22 4.52
CA ALA A 49 20.54 5.10 5.82
C ALA A 49 19.63 4.43 6.86
N GLU A 50 18.33 4.78 6.88
CA GLU A 50 17.34 4.12 7.74
C GLU A 50 17.25 2.62 7.41
N HIS A 51 17.13 2.26 6.13
CA HIS A 51 16.91 0.88 5.73
C HIS A 51 18.14 0.01 5.91
N MET A 52 19.34 0.56 5.71
CA MET A 52 20.58 -0.14 5.97
C MET A 52 20.66 -0.56 7.44
N ASP A 53 20.47 0.38 8.36
CA ASP A 53 20.51 0.08 9.80
C ASP A 53 19.36 -0.84 10.24
N MET A 54 18.14 -0.61 9.72
CA MET A 54 16.98 -1.47 9.97
C MET A 54 17.26 -2.92 9.55
N LEU A 55 17.80 -3.14 8.35
CA LEU A 55 18.09 -4.48 7.85
C LEU A 55 19.12 -5.19 8.73
N MET A 56 20.18 -4.49 9.12
CA MET A 56 21.23 -5.02 9.98
C MET A 56 20.69 -5.43 11.35
N VAL A 57 19.86 -4.59 11.97
CA VAL A 57 19.21 -4.94 13.24
C VAL A 57 18.28 -6.14 13.08
N CYS A 58 17.42 -6.16 12.06
CA CYS A 58 16.45 -7.24 11.86
C CYS A 58 17.09 -8.60 11.59
N HIS A 59 18.27 -8.62 10.95
CA HIS A 59 18.98 -9.86 10.62
C HIS A 59 20.15 -10.16 11.57
N HIS A 60 20.31 -9.37 12.64
CA HIS A 60 21.40 -9.49 13.61
C HIS A 60 22.79 -9.49 12.94
N LEU A 61 22.97 -8.63 11.94
CA LEU A 61 24.22 -8.48 11.19
C LEU A 61 25.21 -7.58 11.92
N ASP A 62 26.50 -7.84 11.72
CA ASP A 62 27.59 -7.08 12.34
C ASP A 62 28.28 -6.17 11.30
N LYS A 63 28.37 -4.87 11.61
CA LYS A 63 29.06 -3.86 10.78
C LYS A 63 30.57 -4.12 10.63
N SER A 64 31.15 -4.94 11.50
CA SER A 64 32.56 -5.34 11.43
C SER A 64 32.79 -6.56 10.53
N ILE A 65 31.75 -7.29 10.14
CA ILE A 65 31.84 -8.44 9.24
C ILE A 65 31.57 -7.98 7.81
N LYS A 66 32.53 -8.22 6.91
CA LYS A 66 32.47 -7.75 5.52
C LYS A 66 31.30 -8.38 4.75
N GLU A 67 31.08 -9.68 4.94
CA GLU A 67 30.04 -10.46 4.28
C GLU A 67 28.64 -9.98 4.68
N ASP A 68 28.46 -9.57 5.94
CA ASP A 68 27.23 -9.02 6.47
C ASP A 68 26.90 -7.66 5.85
N VAL A 69 27.91 -6.79 5.73
CA VAL A 69 27.77 -5.50 5.03
C VAL A 69 27.46 -5.72 3.55
N GLN A 70 28.15 -6.66 2.89
CA GLN A 70 27.88 -7.00 1.48
C GLN A 70 26.47 -7.55 1.27
N PHE A 71 25.97 -8.38 2.18
CA PHE A 71 24.58 -8.83 2.15
C PHE A 71 23.62 -7.65 2.28
N ALA A 72 23.88 -6.73 3.21
CA ALA A 72 23.04 -5.57 3.41
C ALA A 72 23.02 -4.63 2.18
N ASP A 73 24.19 -4.33 1.61
CA ASP A 73 24.36 -3.56 0.37
C ASP A 73 23.68 -4.22 -0.84
N SER A 74 23.68 -5.55 -0.91
CA SER A 74 22.99 -6.27 -2.00
C SER A 74 21.48 -6.10 -1.95
N ARG A 75 20.91 -5.81 -0.76
CA ARG A 75 19.46 -5.74 -0.53
C ARG A 75 18.92 -4.30 -0.47
N ILE A 76 19.65 -3.38 0.15
CA ILE A 76 19.28 -1.97 0.25
C ILE A 76 19.96 -1.19 -0.87
N ARG A 77 19.22 -0.94 -1.95
CA ARG A 77 19.77 -0.36 -3.19
C ARG A 77 19.03 0.95 -3.51
N PRO A 78 19.68 2.12 -3.40
CA PRO A 78 19.08 3.40 -3.75
C PRO A 78 18.53 3.43 -5.18
N GLN A 79 19.15 2.68 -6.10
CA GLN A 79 18.77 2.63 -7.50
C GLN A 79 17.38 1.99 -7.71
N THR A 80 17.12 0.83 -7.08
CA THR A 80 15.82 0.15 -7.22
C THR A 80 14.74 0.86 -6.39
N ILE A 81 15.08 1.43 -5.22
CA ILE A 81 14.18 2.29 -4.44
C ILE A 81 13.77 3.54 -5.22
N ALA A 82 14.72 4.20 -5.89
CA ALA A 82 14.45 5.36 -6.72
C ALA A 82 13.61 5.01 -7.97
N ALA A 83 13.84 3.84 -8.56
CA ALA A 83 13.06 3.32 -9.67
C ALA A 83 11.61 3.00 -9.26
N GLU A 84 11.40 2.43 -8.07
CA GLU A 84 10.07 2.08 -7.53
C GLU A 84 9.09 3.26 -7.58
N ASP A 85 9.53 4.46 -7.19
CA ASP A 85 8.73 5.67 -7.30
C ASP A 85 8.25 5.91 -8.73
N THR A 86 9.14 5.80 -9.71
CA THR A 86 8.83 6.00 -11.12
C THR A 86 7.88 4.92 -11.63
N LEU A 87 8.11 3.66 -11.25
CA LEU A 87 7.28 2.53 -11.65
C LEU A 87 5.85 2.62 -11.08
N HIS A 88 5.67 3.23 -9.90
CA HIS A 88 4.33 3.56 -9.39
C HIS A 88 3.61 4.56 -10.28
N ASP A 89 4.30 5.61 -10.74
CA ASP A 89 3.70 6.66 -11.57
C ASP A 89 3.42 6.18 -12.99
N MET A 90 4.21 5.22 -13.49
CA MET A 90 3.99 4.52 -14.78
C MET A 90 2.84 3.49 -14.73
N GLY A 91 2.29 3.21 -13.54
CA GLY A 91 1.27 2.17 -13.37
C GLY A 91 1.81 0.74 -13.50
N ILE A 92 3.12 0.55 -13.35
CA ILE A 92 3.77 -0.77 -13.34
C ILE A 92 3.62 -1.42 -11.96
N PHE A 93 3.71 -0.66 -10.86
CA PHE A 93 3.34 -1.17 -9.54
C PHE A 93 1.85 -0.93 -9.29
N SER A 94 1.15 -1.96 -8.80
CA SER A 94 -0.32 -1.95 -8.75
C SER A 94 -0.90 -1.77 -7.36
N ILE A 95 -0.12 -2.09 -6.32
CA ILE A 95 -0.59 -2.12 -4.93
C ILE A 95 0.41 -1.42 -4.00
N THR A 96 -0.11 -0.73 -2.99
CA THR A 96 0.67 -0.28 -1.82
C THR A 96 0.15 -0.95 -0.57
N SER A 97 1.08 -1.38 0.28
CA SER A 97 0.81 -2.10 1.54
C SER A 97 1.74 -1.61 2.65
N SER A 98 1.52 -2.06 3.88
CA SER A 98 2.34 -1.65 5.03
C SER A 98 3.62 -2.48 5.16
N ASP A 99 3.45 -3.79 5.43
CA ASP A 99 4.40 -4.69 6.10
C ASP A 99 4.51 -4.46 7.62
N SER A 100 3.35 -4.41 8.27
CA SER A 100 3.20 -3.90 9.63
C SER A 100 4.19 -4.49 10.63
N GLN A 101 5.08 -3.64 11.15
CA GLN A 101 6.13 -3.97 12.13
C GLN A 101 7.16 -5.02 11.66
N ALA A 102 7.22 -5.29 10.35
CA ALA A 102 8.13 -6.24 9.73
C ALA A 102 8.80 -5.61 8.50
N MET A 103 9.45 -4.46 8.69
CA MET A 103 9.87 -3.53 7.62
C MET A 103 8.72 -2.75 6.99
N GLY A 104 7.80 -2.24 7.83
CA GLY A 104 6.63 -1.50 7.39
C GLY A 104 5.82 -0.82 8.48
N ARG A 105 5.04 0.20 8.09
CA ARG A 105 4.32 1.09 9.02
C ARG A 105 2.81 1.04 8.80
N VAL A 106 2.05 0.40 9.69
CA VAL A 106 0.61 0.12 9.49
C VAL A 106 -0.25 1.38 9.25
N GLY A 107 0.05 2.48 9.94
CA GLY A 107 -0.71 3.73 9.86
C GLY A 107 -0.38 4.62 8.65
N GLU A 108 0.55 4.22 7.79
CA GLU A 108 1.11 5.12 6.77
C GLU A 108 0.85 4.69 5.32
N VAL A 109 0.10 3.61 5.07
CA VAL A 109 -0.17 3.15 3.68
C VAL A 109 -0.78 4.24 2.80
N ILE A 110 -1.84 4.89 3.31
CA ILE A 110 -2.52 5.98 2.60
C ILE A 110 -1.58 7.18 2.46
N THR A 111 -0.97 7.62 3.56
CA THR A 111 -0.05 8.77 3.60
C THR A 111 1.10 8.63 2.61
N ARG A 112 1.79 7.48 2.61
CA ARG A 112 2.94 7.18 1.76
C ARG A 112 2.56 7.09 0.29
N THR A 113 1.38 6.55 0.00
CA THR A 113 0.84 6.55 -1.37
C THR A 113 0.66 7.98 -1.90
N TRP A 114 0.10 8.89 -1.10
CA TRP A 114 -0.08 10.29 -1.51
C TRP A 114 1.21 11.11 -1.52
N GLN A 115 2.14 10.85 -0.61
CA GLN A 115 3.49 11.43 -0.65
C GLN A 115 4.24 11.04 -1.93
N THR A 116 4.08 9.79 -2.37
CA THR A 116 4.66 9.31 -3.63
C THR A 116 4.04 9.99 -4.84
N ALA A 117 2.71 10.11 -4.87
CA ALA A 117 2.02 10.87 -5.93
C ALA A 117 2.45 12.35 -5.98
N ASP A 118 2.58 13.01 -4.83
CA ASP A 118 3.03 14.39 -4.70
C ASP A 118 4.49 14.57 -5.18
N LYS A 119 5.40 13.69 -4.73
CA LYS A 119 6.79 13.70 -5.19
C LYS A 119 6.87 13.51 -6.70
N ASN A 120 6.23 12.49 -7.24
CA ASN A 120 6.28 12.18 -8.66
C ASN A 120 5.65 13.29 -9.52
N LYS A 121 4.59 13.97 -9.04
CA LYS A 121 4.08 15.17 -9.69
C LYS A 121 5.13 16.29 -9.75
N LYS A 122 5.81 16.56 -8.64
CA LYS A 122 6.83 17.63 -8.58
C LYS A 122 8.03 17.33 -9.47
N GLU A 123 8.41 16.07 -9.57
CA GLU A 123 9.59 15.64 -10.32
C GLU A 123 9.31 15.45 -11.82
N PHE A 124 8.26 14.70 -12.16
CA PHE A 124 7.96 14.29 -13.54
C PHE A 124 6.87 15.13 -14.21
N GLY A 125 6.22 16.01 -13.45
CA GLY A 125 5.14 16.85 -13.94
C GLY A 125 3.85 16.07 -14.15
N ARG A 126 3.14 16.41 -15.22
CA ARG A 126 1.79 15.92 -15.51
C ARG A 126 1.83 14.57 -16.24
N LEU A 127 0.95 13.64 -15.85
CA LEU A 127 0.75 12.37 -16.57
C LEU A 127 0.18 12.59 -17.98
N LYS A 128 0.53 11.73 -18.92
CA LYS A 128 0.10 11.84 -20.33
C LYS A 128 -1.40 11.59 -20.50
N GLU A 129 -1.98 10.78 -19.62
CA GLU A 129 -3.38 10.37 -19.62
C GLU A 129 -4.33 11.43 -19.02
N GLU A 130 -3.76 12.49 -18.43
CA GLU A 130 -4.51 13.51 -17.70
C GLU A 130 -5.31 14.44 -18.62
N LYS A 131 -6.57 14.71 -18.28
CA LYS A 131 -7.48 15.56 -19.09
C LYS A 131 -7.98 16.78 -18.29
N GLY A 132 -7.85 17.98 -18.88
CA GLY A 132 -8.23 19.26 -18.23
C GLY A 132 -7.22 19.73 -17.18
N ASP A 133 -7.42 20.89 -16.56
CA ASP A 133 -6.44 21.46 -15.61
C ASP A 133 -6.59 20.88 -14.19
N ASN A 134 -6.15 19.65 -14.00
CA ASN A 134 -6.24 18.88 -12.75
C ASN A 134 -5.29 17.67 -12.77
N ASP A 135 -5.27 16.89 -11.69
CA ASP A 135 -4.47 15.65 -11.53
C ASP A 135 -5.37 14.40 -11.34
N ASN A 136 -6.60 14.41 -11.87
CA ASN A 136 -7.60 13.38 -11.56
C ASN A 136 -7.18 11.97 -11.98
N PHE A 137 -6.49 11.82 -13.10
CA PHE A 137 -6.00 10.52 -13.55
C PHE A 137 -4.91 10.00 -12.59
N ARG A 138 -3.94 10.85 -12.19
CA ARG A 138 -2.96 10.46 -11.17
C ARG A 138 -3.66 10.09 -9.85
N ILE A 139 -4.65 10.87 -9.41
CA ILE A 139 -5.42 10.58 -8.19
C ILE A 139 -6.11 9.21 -8.28
N LYS A 140 -6.76 8.89 -9.40
CA LYS A 140 -7.39 7.57 -9.61
C LYS A 140 -6.35 6.44 -9.61
N ARG A 141 -5.22 6.64 -10.30
CA ARG A 141 -4.11 5.68 -10.34
C ARG A 141 -3.62 5.35 -8.95
N TYR A 142 -3.37 6.34 -8.10
CA TYR A 142 -2.84 6.11 -6.75
C TYR A 142 -3.90 5.65 -5.74
N LEU A 143 -5.13 6.16 -5.82
CA LEU A 143 -6.23 5.71 -4.96
C LEU A 143 -6.49 4.21 -5.14
N SER A 144 -6.44 3.71 -6.38
CA SER A 144 -6.66 2.29 -6.66
C SER A 144 -5.64 1.34 -6.00
N LYS A 145 -4.42 1.82 -5.71
CA LYS A 145 -3.31 1.02 -5.15
C LYS A 145 -3.57 0.51 -3.74
N TYR A 146 -4.39 1.21 -2.95
CA TYR A 146 -4.75 0.80 -1.59
C TYR A 146 -6.25 0.55 -1.40
N THR A 147 -7.04 0.57 -2.48
CA THR A 147 -8.49 0.34 -2.43
C THR A 147 -8.88 -0.86 -3.29
N ILE A 148 -9.12 -0.66 -4.58
CA ILE A 148 -9.68 -1.71 -5.44
C ILE A 148 -8.65 -2.76 -5.86
N ASN A 149 -7.38 -2.40 -6.09
CA ASN A 149 -6.37 -3.37 -6.55
C ASN A 149 -6.03 -4.44 -5.50
N PRO A 150 -5.83 -4.10 -4.20
CA PRO A 150 -5.72 -5.10 -3.15
C PRO A 150 -6.96 -6.00 -3.08
N ALA A 151 -8.16 -5.43 -3.24
CA ALA A 151 -9.40 -6.19 -3.20
C ALA A 151 -9.51 -7.19 -4.36
N ILE A 152 -9.09 -6.82 -5.56
CA ILE A 152 -9.04 -7.71 -6.73
C ILE A 152 -8.00 -8.81 -6.49
N ALA A 153 -6.77 -8.45 -6.11
CA ALA A 153 -5.68 -9.40 -5.91
C ALA A 153 -6.00 -10.49 -4.88
N HIS A 154 -6.79 -10.15 -3.86
CA HIS A 154 -7.20 -11.07 -2.79
C HIS A 154 -8.63 -11.64 -2.95
N GLY A 155 -9.30 -11.36 -4.07
CA GLY A 155 -10.59 -11.99 -4.39
C GLY A 155 -11.77 -11.53 -3.55
N ILE A 156 -11.76 -10.27 -3.11
CA ILE A 156 -12.78 -9.65 -2.26
C ILE A 156 -13.40 -8.39 -2.89
N SER A 157 -13.09 -8.11 -4.16
CA SER A 157 -13.55 -6.90 -4.87
C SER A 157 -15.06 -6.83 -5.07
N GLU A 158 -15.80 -7.95 -5.01
CA GLU A 158 -17.28 -7.94 -4.99
C GLU A 158 -17.84 -7.30 -3.72
N TYR A 159 -17.09 -7.34 -2.61
CA TYR A 159 -17.58 -6.92 -1.30
C TYR A 159 -17.06 -5.52 -0.90
N VAL A 160 -15.81 -5.20 -1.22
CA VAL A 160 -15.11 -3.99 -0.75
C VAL A 160 -14.19 -3.39 -1.83
N GLY A 161 -13.50 -2.31 -1.49
CA GLY A 161 -12.42 -1.72 -2.30
C GLY A 161 -12.82 -0.52 -3.15
N SER A 162 -14.09 -0.14 -3.17
CA SER A 162 -14.57 1.04 -3.91
C SER A 162 -15.96 1.48 -3.45
N VAL A 163 -16.33 2.72 -3.78
CA VAL A 163 -17.68 3.26 -3.54
C VAL A 163 -18.56 2.92 -4.73
N GLU A 164 -19.14 1.71 -4.71
CA GLU A 164 -20.02 1.19 -5.75
C GLU A 164 -21.28 0.55 -5.13
N VAL A 165 -22.40 0.65 -5.82
CA VAL A 165 -23.68 0.08 -5.35
C VAL A 165 -23.53 -1.44 -5.19
N GLY A 166 -24.01 -1.97 -4.06
CA GLY A 166 -23.95 -3.39 -3.73
C GLY A 166 -22.75 -3.80 -2.87
N LYS A 167 -21.73 -2.94 -2.75
CA LYS A 167 -20.59 -3.17 -1.84
C LYS A 167 -20.92 -2.74 -0.41
N VAL A 168 -20.13 -3.24 0.54
CA VAL A 168 -20.23 -2.84 1.95
C VAL A 168 -19.94 -1.35 2.09
N ALA A 169 -20.73 -0.66 2.92
CA ALA A 169 -20.55 0.76 3.23
C ALA A 169 -19.37 1.00 4.19
N ASP A 170 -18.17 0.63 3.74
CA ASP A 170 -16.89 0.94 4.37
C ASP A 170 -16.36 2.24 3.76
N LEU A 171 -16.57 3.34 4.47
CA LEU A 171 -16.33 4.69 3.96
C LEU A 171 -15.43 5.47 4.92
N VAL A 172 -14.62 6.37 4.36
CA VAL A 172 -13.78 7.27 5.15
C VAL A 172 -14.07 8.71 4.74
N LEU A 173 -14.42 9.53 5.72
CA LEU A 173 -14.71 10.95 5.51
C LEU A 173 -13.49 11.79 5.85
N TRP A 174 -13.15 12.69 4.93
CA TRP A 174 -11.99 13.56 5.02
C TRP A 174 -12.39 15.01 4.85
N SER A 175 -11.88 15.87 5.71
CA SER A 175 -11.73 17.29 5.40
C SER A 175 -10.60 17.44 4.39
N PRO A 176 -10.76 18.23 3.32
CA PRO A 176 -9.72 18.40 2.28
C PRO A 176 -8.35 18.77 2.85
N ALA A 177 -8.29 19.58 3.91
CA ALA A 177 -7.03 20.00 4.54
C ALA A 177 -6.26 18.86 5.23
N PHE A 178 -6.93 17.75 5.55
CA PHE A 178 -6.37 16.57 6.23
C PHE A 178 -6.44 15.29 5.38
N PHE A 179 -6.79 15.41 4.10
CA PHE A 179 -6.88 14.28 3.20
C PHE A 179 -5.57 13.50 3.16
N GLY A 180 -5.68 12.18 3.33
CA GLY A 180 -4.54 11.26 3.28
C GLY A 180 -3.70 11.19 4.55
N VAL A 181 -3.99 11.97 5.60
CA VAL A 181 -3.23 11.94 6.87
C VAL A 181 -4.08 11.70 8.13
N LYS A 182 -5.19 12.42 8.30
CA LYS A 182 -6.09 12.27 9.47
C LYS A 182 -7.56 12.39 9.06
N PRO A 183 -8.28 11.27 8.86
CA PRO A 183 -9.71 11.32 8.52
C PRO A 183 -10.56 11.87 9.66
N ASN A 184 -11.71 12.48 9.37
CA ASN A 184 -12.64 12.89 10.40
C ASN A 184 -13.36 11.68 11.03
N MET A 185 -13.74 10.73 10.17
CA MET A 185 -14.61 9.62 10.53
C MET A 185 -14.34 8.40 9.65
N ILE A 186 -14.40 7.22 10.26
CA ILE A 186 -14.30 5.92 9.61
C ILE A 186 -15.61 5.17 9.85
N ILE A 187 -16.27 4.79 8.77
CA ILE A 187 -17.54 4.08 8.74
C ILE A 187 -17.26 2.63 8.31
N LYS A 188 -17.78 1.66 9.07
CA LYS A 188 -17.73 0.23 8.76
C LYS A 188 -19.13 -0.33 8.69
N GLY A 189 -19.48 -0.97 7.57
CA GLY A 189 -20.80 -1.57 7.37
C GLY A 189 -21.97 -0.59 7.62
N GLY A 190 -21.79 0.70 7.33
CA GLY A 190 -22.80 1.74 7.58
C GLY A 190 -22.81 2.34 9.00
N PHE A 191 -21.99 1.85 9.92
CA PHE A 191 -21.87 2.38 11.29
C PHE A 191 -20.53 3.09 11.51
N ILE A 192 -20.52 4.14 12.33
CA ILE A 192 -19.28 4.82 12.68
C ILE A 192 -18.45 3.91 13.59
N ALA A 193 -17.23 3.58 13.15
CA ALA A 193 -16.28 2.75 13.88
C ALA A 193 -15.27 3.59 14.66
N LEU A 194 -14.77 4.67 14.06
CA LEU A 194 -13.79 5.55 14.68
C LEU A 194 -14.07 6.99 14.24
N SER A 195 -13.92 7.96 15.15
CA SER A 195 -14.07 9.37 14.83
C SER A 195 -13.13 10.23 15.66
N GLN A 196 -12.74 11.39 15.14
CA GLN A 196 -12.19 12.46 15.96
C GLN A 196 -13.26 12.93 16.94
N MET A 197 -12.95 12.92 18.24
CA MET A 197 -13.90 13.28 19.30
C MET A 197 -13.21 14.04 20.43
N GLY A 198 -13.81 15.18 20.80
CA GLY A 198 -13.38 16.06 21.87
C GLY A 198 -13.71 15.54 23.28
N ASP A 199 -13.68 16.42 24.27
CA ASP A 199 -14.08 16.09 25.64
C ASP A 199 -15.54 15.58 25.69
N ALA A 200 -15.73 14.41 26.31
CA ALA A 200 -17.02 13.75 26.41
C ALA A 200 -17.98 14.44 27.40
N ASN A 201 -17.44 15.24 28.34
CA ASN A 201 -18.23 16.02 29.28
C ASN A 201 -18.50 17.46 28.80
N ALA A 202 -17.96 17.86 27.64
CA ALA A 202 -18.22 19.17 27.08
C ALA A 202 -19.65 19.28 26.53
N SER A 203 -20.14 20.52 26.37
CA SER A 203 -21.49 20.79 25.87
C SER A 203 -21.70 20.43 24.39
N ILE A 204 -20.61 20.22 23.63
CA ILE A 204 -20.57 19.88 22.20
C ILE A 204 -19.34 18.99 21.94
N PRO A 205 -19.23 18.27 20.81
CA PRO A 205 -18.18 17.23 20.61
C PRO A 205 -16.81 17.76 20.14
N THR A 206 -16.66 19.06 19.94
CA THR A 206 -15.45 19.70 19.38
C THR A 206 -14.45 20.32 20.37
N PRO A 207 -14.78 20.62 21.64
CA PRO A 207 -13.83 21.11 22.62
C PRO A 207 -12.69 20.12 22.87
N GLN A 208 -11.50 20.67 23.08
CA GLN A 208 -10.27 19.89 23.26
C GLN A 208 -10.29 19.09 24.58
N PRO A 209 -9.58 17.95 24.65
CA PRO A 209 -8.70 17.37 23.62
C PRO A 209 -9.44 16.51 22.58
N VAL A 210 -9.18 16.77 21.29
CA VAL A 210 -9.72 16.01 20.16
C VAL A 210 -8.70 14.96 19.70
N TYR A 211 -9.08 13.69 19.79
CA TYR A 211 -8.29 12.55 19.30
C TYR A 211 -9.23 11.44 18.79
N TYR A 212 -8.68 10.41 18.16
CA TYR A 212 -9.49 9.29 17.68
C TYR A 212 -10.03 8.46 18.84
N ARG A 213 -11.34 8.25 18.84
CA ARG A 213 -12.02 7.39 19.80
C ARG A 213 -12.84 6.33 19.07
N GLU A 214 -12.90 5.14 19.67
CA GLU A 214 -13.80 4.07 19.26
C GLU A 214 -15.25 4.55 19.38
N MET A 215 -16.03 4.25 18.35
CA MET A 215 -17.45 4.59 18.25
C MET A 215 -18.28 3.30 18.30
N PHE A 216 -19.60 3.41 18.15
CA PHE A 216 -20.52 2.30 18.39
C PHE A 216 -20.23 1.02 17.59
N ALA A 217 -19.64 1.11 16.38
CA ALA A 217 -19.28 -0.10 15.62
C ALA A 217 -18.12 -0.92 16.23
N HIS A 218 -17.46 -0.44 17.29
CA HIS A 218 -16.48 -1.22 18.06
C HIS A 218 -17.09 -2.00 19.23
N HIS A 219 -18.33 -1.72 19.60
CA HIS A 219 -18.92 -2.22 20.85
C HIS A 219 -20.03 -3.26 20.62
N GLY A 220 -20.18 -4.17 21.59
CA GLY A 220 -21.24 -5.18 21.61
C GLY A 220 -21.26 -6.03 20.33
N LYS A 221 -22.47 -6.30 19.83
CA LYS A 221 -22.69 -7.08 18.60
C LYS A 221 -22.53 -6.27 17.31
N ALA A 222 -22.56 -4.94 17.39
CA ALA A 222 -22.41 -4.08 16.21
C ALA A 222 -21.07 -4.32 15.50
N LYS A 223 -20.00 -4.61 16.25
CA LYS A 223 -18.69 -4.97 15.68
C LYS A 223 -18.69 -6.26 14.87
N TYR A 224 -19.67 -7.13 15.07
CA TYR A 224 -19.80 -8.37 14.31
C TYR A 224 -20.60 -8.14 13.02
N ASP A 225 -21.71 -7.40 13.12
CA ASP A 225 -22.55 -7.08 11.96
C ASP A 225 -21.87 -6.14 10.96
N ALA A 226 -21.00 -5.24 11.44
CA ALA A 226 -20.30 -4.26 10.62
C ALA A 226 -19.02 -4.79 9.94
N ASN A 227 -18.62 -6.04 10.20
CA ASN A 227 -17.34 -6.60 9.75
C ASN A 227 -17.48 -7.99 9.15
N ILE A 228 -16.59 -8.27 8.20
CA ILE A 228 -16.52 -9.55 7.48
C ILE A 228 -15.20 -10.23 7.79
N THR A 229 -15.26 -11.54 8.01
CA THR A 229 -14.12 -12.44 8.00
C THR A 229 -14.09 -13.15 6.63
N PHE A 230 -13.07 -12.88 5.82
CA PHE A 230 -12.90 -13.57 4.54
C PHE A 230 -12.21 -14.91 4.72
N VAL A 231 -12.74 -15.95 4.08
CA VAL A 231 -12.22 -17.33 4.15
C VAL A 231 -12.10 -17.95 2.76
N SER A 232 -11.47 -19.12 2.64
CA SER A 232 -11.49 -19.88 1.39
C SER A 232 -12.89 -20.43 1.11
N GLN A 233 -13.23 -20.64 -0.17
CA GLN A 233 -14.49 -21.27 -0.56
C GLN A 233 -14.71 -22.62 0.14
N ALA A 234 -13.65 -23.44 0.24
CA ALA A 234 -13.73 -24.74 0.91
C ALA A 234 -14.05 -24.65 2.42
N ALA A 235 -13.59 -23.61 3.12
CA ALA A 235 -13.92 -23.39 4.52
C ALA A 235 -15.35 -22.87 4.68
N TYR A 236 -15.77 -21.97 3.79
CA TYR A 236 -17.13 -21.45 3.75
C TYR A 236 -18.16 -22.58 3.53
N ASP A 237 -17.95 -23.43 2.53
CA ASP A 237 -18.85 -24.54 2.18
C ASP A 237 -18.95 -25.61 3.29
N LYS A 238 -17.94 -25.70 4.15
CA LYS A 238 -17.93 -26.60 5.32
C LYS A 238 -18.67 -26.04 6.54
N GLY A 239 -19.18 -24.81 6.48
CA GLY A 239 -19.85 -24.19 7.62
C GLY A 239 -18.89 -23.78 8.74
N ILE A 240 -17.69 -23.27 8.39
CA ILE A 240 -16.67 -22.87 9.38
C ILE A 240 -17.19 -21.82 10.37
N LYS A 241 -18.19 -21.03 9.96
CA LYS A 241 -18.85 -20.05 10.82
C LYS A 241 -19.55 -20.75 11.99
N GLU A 242 -20.35 -21.77 11.69
CA GLU A 242 -21.11 -22.55 12.68
C GLU A 242 -20.17 -23.42 13.52
N GLU A 243 -19.19 -24.07 12.88
CA GLU A 243 -18.23 -24.96 13.54
C GLU A 243 -17.42 -24.22 14.62
N LEU A 244 -16.96 -23.00 14.33
CA LEU A 244 -16.15 -22.20 15.25
C LEU A 244 -16.99 -21.21 16.09
N GLY A 245 -18.31 -21.15 15.89
CA GLY A 245 -19.19 -20.21 16.58
C GLY A 245 -18.86 -18.73 16.28
N LEU A 246 -18.47 -18.40 15.04
CA LEU A 246 -18.11 -17.04 14.66
C LEU A 246 -19.34 -16.14 14.57
N GLU A 247 -19.33 -15.03 15.29
CA GLU A 247 -20.42 -14.04 15.24
C GLU A 247 -20.34 -13.12 14.01
N ARG A 248 -19.14 -12.83 13.51
CA ARG A 248 -18.93 -11.97 12.33
C ARG A 248 -19.61 -12.55 11.08
N GLN A 249 -19.89 -11.69 10.11
CA GLN A 249 -20.17 -12.16 8.76
C GLN A 249 -18.95 -12.93 8.24
N VAL A 250 -19.18 -14.07 7.57
CA VAL A 250 -18.11 -14.88 6.96
C VAL A 250 -18.43 -14.97 5.48
N LEU A 251 -17.50 -14.59 4.61
CA LEU A 251 -17.70 -14.61 3.16
C LEU A 251 -16.50 -15.26 2.45
N PRO A 252 -16.72 -16.02 1.37
CA PRO A 252 -15.63 -16.65 0.63
C PRO A 252 -14.92 -15.66 -0.29
N VAL A 253 -13.60 -15.79 -0.39
CA VAL A 253 -12.81 -15.17 -1.46
C VAL A 253 -13.05 -15.87 -2.79
N LYS A 254 -13.01 -15.13 -3.90
CA LYS A 254 -13.29 -15.65 -5.25
C LYS A 254 -12.29 -15.12 -6.29
N ASN A 255 -12.16 -15.84 -7.40
CA ASN A 255 -11.43 -15.39 -8.59
C ASN A 255 -9.94 -14.99 -8.38
N CYS A 256 -9.24 -15.54 -7.39
CA CYS A 256 -7.81 -15.20 -7.15
C CYS A 256 -6.83 -15.83 -8.16
N ARG A 257 -7.33 -16.60 -9.15
CA ARG A 257 -6.49 -17.41 -10.07
C ARG A 257 -6.62 -17.02 -11.54
N ASN A 258 -7.71 -16.36 -11.93
CA ASN A 258 -7.97 -15.95 -13.31
C ASN A 258 -7.87 -14.43 -13.46
N ILE A 259 -6.93 -13.83 -12.73
CA ILE A 259 -6.61 -12.40 -12.79
C ILE A 259 -5.14 -12.23 -13.15
N THR A 260 -4.84 -11.15 -13.86
CA THR A 260 -3.51 -10.79 -14.33
C THR A 260 -3.26 -9.31 -14.07
N LYS A 261 -2.09 -8.81 -14.46
CA LYS A 261 -1.75 -7.39 -14.39
C LYS A 261 -2.82 -6.51 -15.05
N LYS A 262 -3.48 -7.00 -16.11
CA LYS A 262 -4.53 -6.27 -16.84
C LYS A 262 -5.77 -5.96 -16.01
N ASP A 263 -6.02 -6.71 -14.94
CA ASP A 263 -7.18 -6.50 -14.06
C ASP A 263 -6.92 -5.40 -13.01
N MET A 264 -5.67 -4.96 -12.86
CA MET A 264 -5.27 -3.91 -11.91
C MET A 264 -5.69 -2.54 -12.43
N GLN A 265 -6.70 -1.97 -11.79
CA GLN A 265 -7.31 -0.70 -12.21
C GLN A 265 -6.27 0.42 -12.21
N PHE A 266 -6.18 1.12 -13.35
CA PHE A 266 -5.24 2.23 -13.61
C PHE A 266 -3.74 1.89 -13.45
N ASN A 267 -3.39 0.62 -13.23
CA ASN A 267 -2.04 0.15 -12.94
C ASN A 267 -1.78 -1.22 -13.60
N ASP A 268 -2.12 -1.29 -14.88
CA ASP A 268 -2.12 -2.48 -15.73
C ASP A 268 -0.91 -2.56 -16.67
N THR A 269 0.07 -1.65 -16.50
CA THR A 269 1.22 -1.56 -17.39
C THR A 269 2.14 -2.77 -17.23
N THR A 270 2.33 -3.53 -18.31
CA THR A 270 3.42 -4.51 -18.46
C THR A 270 4.55 -3.89 -19.27
N ALA A 271 5.80 -4.14 -18.91
CA ALA A 271 6.96 -3.60 -19.59
C ALA A 271 8.16 -4.52 -19.41
N HIS A 272 9.16 -4.44 -20.30
CA HIS A 272 10.41 -5.17 -20.14
C HIS A 272 11.29 -4.42 -19.15
N ILE A 273 11.58 -5.04 -18.00
CA ILE A 273 12.39 -4.44 -16.93
C ILE A 273 13.73 -5.15 -16.86
N GLU A 274 14.81 -4.38 -16.90
CA GLU A 274 16.17 -4.87 -16.72
C GLU A 274 16.82 -4.21 -15.50
N VAL A 275 17.71 -4.93 -14.85
CA VAL A 275 18.52 -4.42 -13.73
C VAL A 275 19.96 -4.79 -14.01
N ASN A 276 20.84 -3.79 -14.02
CA ASN A 276 22.27 -4.04 -14.15
C ASN A 276 22.77 -4.76 -12.88
N PRO A 277 23.42 -5.94 -13.00
CA PRO A 277 23.82 -6.74 -11.84
C PRO A 277 24.97 -6.13 -11.02
N GLU A 278 25.69 -5.16 -11.57
CA GLU A 278 26.84 -4.51 -10.91
C GLU A 278 26.49 -3.12 -10.40
N THR A 279 25.73 -2.33 -11.18
CA THR A 279 25.37 -0.94 -10.81
C THR A 279 23.99 -0.81 -10.20
N TYR A 280 23.14 -1.83 -10.32
CA TYR A 280 21.74 -1.86 -9.89
C TYR A 280 20.81 -0.87 -10.59
N HIS A 281 21.29 -0.18 -11.63
CA HIS A 281 20.47 0.72 -12.44
C HIS A 281 19.32 -0.07 -13.09
N VAL A 282 18.12 0.50 -13.03
CA VAL A 282 16.90 -0.12 -13.55
C VAL A 282 16.53 0.52 -14.87
N PHE A 283 16.19 -0.31 -15.85
CA PHE A 283 15.78 0.11 -17.19
C PHE A 283 14.38 -0.42 -17.49
N VAL A 284 13.53 0.41 -18.06
CA VAL A 284 12.22 0.01 -18.60
C VAL A 284 12.23 0.25 -20.10
N ASP A 285 12.03 -0.82 -20.87
CA ASP A 285 12.07 -0.80 -22.34
C ASP A 285 13.34 -0.09 -22.88
N GLY A 286 14.49 -0.39 -22.26
CA GLY A 286 15.81 0.16 -22.61
C GLY A 286 16.09 1.58 -22.12
N LYS A 287 15.19 2.21 -21.35
CA LYS A 287 15.39 3.54 -20.77
C LYS A 287 15.59 3.46 -19.28
N GLU A 288 16.66 4.08 -18.78
CA GLU A 288 16.91 4.16 -17.35
C GLU A 288 15.76 4.88 -16.64
N VAL A 289 15.29 4.30 -15.53
CA VAL A 289 14.26 4.88 -14.66
C VAL A 289 14.85 5.13 -13.28
N THR A 290 14.62 6.33 -12.75
CA THR A 290 15.15 6.77 -11.46
C THR A 290 14.39 8.01 -10.98
N SER A 291 14.53 8.34 -9.70
CA SER A 291 13.99 9.55 -9.08
C SER A 291 15.00 10.14 -8.09
N LYS A 292 14.91 11.44 -7.86
CA LYS A 292 15.75 12.14 -6.88
C LYS A 292 15.22 11.91 -5.46
N PRO A 293 16.08 11.78 -4.44
CA PRO A 293 15.60 11.68 -3.06
C PRO A 293 14.93 12.99 -2.65
N ALA A 294 13.71 12.92 -2.13
CA ALA A 294 13.02 14.08 -1.59
C ALA A 294 13.66 14.53 -0.26
N THR A 295 13.91 15.83 -0.12
CA THR A 295 14.38 16.44 1.14
C THR A 295 13.23 16.75 2.12
N LYS A 296 12.01 16.85 1.60
CA LYS A 296 10.78 17.07 2.36
C LYS A 296 9.61 16.40 1.65
N VAL A 297 8.69 15.84 2.43
CA VAL A 297 7.44 15.26 1.94
C VAL A 297 6.23 16.02 2.50
N SER A 298 5.12 15.98 1.77
CA SER A 298 3.81 16.42 2.25
C SER A 298 3.29 15.48 3.35
N LEU A 299 2.19 15.85 4.03
CA LEU A 299 1.52 14.99 5.02
C LEU A 299 2.42 14.49 6.18
N ALA A 300 3.43 15.27 6.57
CA ALA A 300 4.40 14.93 7.62
C ALA A 300 4.36 15.94 8.78
N GLN A 301 5.43 16.72 8.97
CA GLN A 301 5.66 17.62 10.13
C GLN A 301 4.49 18.55 10.48
N LEU A 302 3.68 18.97 9.51
CA LEU A 302 2.52 19.86 9.75
C LEU A 302 1.37 19.19 10.51
N PHE A 303 1.30 17.86 10.49
CA PHE A 303 0.14 17.12 10.97
C PHE A 303 0.44 16.22 12.17
N SER A 304 1.70 15.99 12.51
CA SER A 304 2.10 15.07 13.58
C SER A 304 2.75 15.81 14.74
N ILE A 305 2.45 15.38 15.96
CA ILE A 305 3.07 15.92 17.18
C ILE A 305 4.51 15.37 17.33
N PHE A 306 4.75 14.17 16.81
CA PHE A 306 6.04 13.46 16.77
C PHE A 306 6.31 12.92 15.37
#